data_AF-A0AAW6UN26-F1
#
_entry.id   AF-A0AAW6UN26-F1
#
_cell.length_a   1.000
_cell.length_b   1.000
_cell.length_c   1.000
_cell.angle_alpha   90.00
_cell.angle_beta   90.00
_cell.angle_gamma   90.00
#
_symmetry.space_group_name_H-M   'P 1'
#
loop_
_entity.id
_entity.type
_entity.pdbx_description
1 polymer ?
#
loop_
_entity_poly.entity_id
_entity_poly.type
_entity_poly.pdbx_seq_one_letter_code
_entity_poly.pdbx_strand_id
1 'polypeptide(L)'
;MQFTPEAQAIIPEKSSGLIYPVEQGFAITDKSGVPRLLVISDEGSEFCWFVSGQKKAGKYRLSITTDEDEKEFGIDGMVYEDVISLATRIYRKCQKYLAEYSAL
;
A
#
# COMPACT_ATOMS: atom_id res chain seq x y z
N MET A 1 8.88 0.47 -21.30
CA MET A 1 7.42 0.32 -21.21
C MET A 1 6.92 1.36 -20.22
N GLN A 2 6.17 2.36 -20.69
CA GLN A 2 5.51 3.37 -19.85
C GLN A 2 4.16 2.82 -19.38
N PHE A 3 3.84 3.04 -18.11
CA PHE A 3 2.62 2.56 -17.45
C PHE A 3 1.55 3.68 -17.48
N THR A 4 0.73 3.74 -18.52
CA THR A 4 -0.32 4.79 -18.65
C THR A 4 -1.41 4.71 -17.59
N PRO A 5 -2.05 5.84 -17.21
CA PRO A 5 -3.12 5.87 -16.21
C PRO A 5 -4.40 5.19 -16.73
N GLU A 6 -4.50 5.07 -18.06
CA GLU A 6 -5.54 4.35 -18.80
C GLU A 6 -5.27 2.85 -18.90
N ALA A 7 -4.06 2.41 -18.54
CA ALA A 7 -3.90 1.05 -18.10
C ALA A 7 -4.48 1.00 -16.67
N GLN A 8 -5.76 0.65 -16.55
CA GLN A 8 -6.12 -0.30 -15.49
C GLN A 8 -5.17 -1.47 -15.68
N ALA A 9 -3.99 -1.38 -15.05
CA ALA A 9 -3.00 -2.43 -15.08
C ALA A 9 -3.77 -3.64 -14.61
N ILE A 10 -3.97 -4.60 -15.53
CA ILE A 10 -4.61 -5.85 -15.20
C ILE A 10 -3.68 -6.46 -14.18
N ILE A 11 -4.03 -6.27 -12.91
CA ILE A 11 -3.38 -6.84 -11.74
C ILE A 11 -3.30 -8.33 -12.08
N PRO A 12 -2.09 -8.90 -12.28
CA PRO A 12 -2.01 -10.30 -12.67
C PRO A 12 -2.70 -11.12 -11.60
N GLU A 13 -3.61 -12.01 -12.03
CA GLU A 13 -4.38 -12.82 -11.11
C GLU A 13 -3.44 -13.49 -10.11
N LYS A 14 -3.74 -13.29 -8.83
CA LYS A 14 -3.03 -13.88 -7.69
C LYS A 14 -1.66 -13.28 -7.32
N SER A 15 -1.35 -12.07 -7.76
CA SER A 15 -0.14 -11.37 -7.34
C SER A 15 -0.30 -10.73 -5.95
N SER A 16 0.46 -11.21 -4.97
CA SER A 16 0.63 -10.52 -3.69
C SER A 16 1.59 -9.34 -3.79
N GLY A 17 1.35 -8.32 -2.97
CA GLY A 17 2.24 -7.18 -2.83
C GLY A 17 2.08 -6.12 -3.92
N LEU A 18 1.01 -6.17 -4.72
CA LEU A 18 0.73 -5.10 -5.68
C LEU A 18 0.27 -3.85 -4.94
N ILE A 19 0.86 -2.71 -5.32
CA ILE A 19 0.64 -1.42 -4.68
C ILE A 19 0.01 -0.46 -5.67
N TYR A 20 -1.09 0.18 -5.29
CA TYR A 20 -1.76 1.17 -6.15
C TYR A 20 -2.36 2.32 -5.33
N PRO A 21 -2.53 3.51 -5.93
CA PRO A 21 -3.03 4.69 -5.22
C PRO A 21 -4.50 4.55 -4.84
N VAL A 22 -4.82 5.10 -3.68
CA VAL A 22 -6.18 5.31 -3.15
C VAL A 22 -6.23 6.69 -2.48
N GLU A 23 -7.43 7.17 -2.15
CA GLU A 23 -7.63 8.50 -1.55
C GLU A 23 -6.79 8.72 -0.27
N GLN A 24 -6.64 7.68 0.55
CA GLN A 24 -5.92 7.74 1.84
C GLN A 24 -4.41 7.49 1.72
N GLY A 25 -3.89 7.08 0.55
CA GLY A 25 -2.50 6.66 0.38
C GLY A 25 -2.35 5.55 -0.66
N PHE A 26 -1.79 4.41 -0.27
CA PHE A 26 -1.58 3.28 -1.18
C PHE A 26 -2.11 1.98 -0.60
N ALA A 27 -2.90 1.24 -1.38
CA ALA A 27 -3.37 -0.09 -0.99
C ALA A 27 -2.41 -1.18 -1.46
N ILE A 28 -2.26 -2.24 -0.66
CA ILE A 28 -1.45 -3.43 -0.96
C ILE A 28 -2.36 -4.67 -0.97
N THR A 29 -2.27 -5.47 -2.04
CA THR A 29 -3.08 -6.70 -2.18
C THR A 29 -2.38 -7.95 -1.68
N ASP A 30 -3.16 -8.92 -1.24
CA ASP A 30 -2.71 -10.29 -1.00
C ASP A 30 -2.62 -11.12 -2.28
N LYS A 31 -2.27 -12.41 -2.14
CA LYS A 31 -2.22 -13.39 -3.24
C LYS A 31 -3.58 -13.70 -3.88
N SER A 32 -4.68 -13.18 -3.37
CA SER A 32 -6.00 -13.30 -3.99
C SER A 32 -6.38 -12.04 -4.75
N GLY A 33 -5.50 -11.02 -4.78
CA GLY A 33 -5.79 -9.70 -5.33
C GLY A 33 -6.70 -8.85 -4.43
N VAL A 34 -6.94 -9.29 -3.18
CA VAL A 34 -7.79 -8.58 -2.23
C VAL A 34 -6.95 -7.55 -1.47
N PRO A 35 -7.40 -6.28 -1.38
CA PRO A 35 -6.70 -5.28 -0.58
C PRO A 35 -6.73 -5.66 0.90
N ARG A 36 -5.55 -5.73 1.52
CA ARG A 36 -5.40 -6.13 2.92
C ARG A 36 -4.70 -5.07 3.76
N LEU A 37 -3.64 -4.45 3.24
CA LEU A 37 -2.94 -3.35 3.88
C LEU A 37 -3.11 -2.03 3.14
N LEU A 38 -2.98 -0.93 3.88
CA LEU A 38 -2.71 0.39 3.33
C LEU A 38 -1.42 0.95 3.91
N VAL A 39 -0.72 1.72 3.09
CA VAL A 39 0.37 2.60 3.50
C VAL A 39 -0.16 4.02 3.51
N ILE A 40 -0.27 4.60 4.71
CA ILE A 40 -0.82 5.94 4.92
C ILE A 40 0.24 6.85 5.54
N SER A 41 0.26 8.12 5.15
CA SER A 41 1.07 9.14 5.81
C SER A 41 0.36 9.62 7.08
N ASP A 42 1.10 9.79 8.16
CA ASP A 42 0.57 10.44 9.36
C ASP A 42 0.50 11.96 9.15
N GLU A 43 -0.64 12.57 9.47
CA GLU A 43 -0.86 13.99 9.22
C GLU A 43 0.08 14.83 10.09
N GLY A 44 0.88 15.68 9.44
CA GLY A 44 1.87 16.53 10.14
C GLY A 44 3.17 15.82 10.52
N SER A 45 3.35 14.57 10.12
CA SER A 45 4.56 13.77 10.32
C SER A 45 5.22 13.41 8.98
N GLU A 46 6.51 13.09 9.02
CA GLU A 46 7.22 12.54 7.85
C GLU A 46 7.10 11.01 7.73
N PHE A 47 6.46 10.37 8.72
CA PHE A 47 6.36 8.92 8.83
C PHE A 47 5.09 8.37 8.18
N CYS A 48 5.19 7.14 7.70
CA CYS A 48 4.07 6.39 7.17
C CYS A 48 3.87 5.09 7.94
N TRP A 49 2.65 4.58 7.92
CA TRP A 49 2.23 3.40 8.67
C TRP A 49 1.59 2.37 7.75
N PHE A 50 1.84 1.10 8.04
CA PHE A 50 0.94 0.04 7.59
C PHE A 50 -0.28 0.03 8.50
N VAL A 51 -1.46 0.00 7.88
CA VAL A 51 -2.73 -0.24 8.57
C VAL A 51 -3.48 -1.32 7.81
N SER A 52 -4.15 -2.22 8.52
CA SER A 52 -5.10 -3.11 7.87
C SER A 52 -6.24 -2.27 7.30
N GLY A 53 -6.63 -2.58 6.07
CA GLY A 53 -7.82 -1.97 5.52
C GLY A 53 -8.50 -2.87 4.52
N GLN A 54 -9.74 -3.18 4.87
CA GLN A 54 -10.63 -3.94 4.01
C GLN A 54 -11.51 -2.99 3.22
N LYS A 55 -11.59 -3.23 1.91
CA LYS A 55 -12.51 -2.50 1.04
C LYS A 55 -13.92 -3.06 1.22
N LYS A 56 -14.83 -2.27 1.78
CA LYS A 56 -16.26 -2.62 1.94
C LYS A 56 -17.13 -1.53 1.34
N ALA A 57 -17.99 -1.91 0.38
CA ALA A 57 -18.92 -1.00 -0.31
C ALA A 57 -18.22 0.26 -0.91
N GLY A 58 -17.05 0.06 -1.53
CA GLY A 58 -16.29 1.13 -2.18
C GLY A 58 -15.43 1.98 -1.24
N LYS A 59 -15.51 1.78 0.08
CA LYS A 59 -14.71 2.52 1.07
C LYS A 59 -13.73 1.59 1.79
N TYR A 60 -12.57 2.11 2.18
CA TYR A 60 -11.64 1.40 3.06
C TYR A 60 -12.03 1.62 4.51
N ARG A 61 -12.24 0.54 5.26
CA ARG A 61 -12.34 0.60 6.72
C ARG A 61 -10.97 0.30 7.30
N LEU A 62 -10.36 1.30 7.93
CA LEU A 62 -9.05 1.18 8.55
C LEU A 62 -9.16 0.53 9.93
N SER A 63 -8.20 -0.33 10.25
CA SER A 63 -8.01 -0.91 11.57
C SER A 63 -6.52 -1.06 11.87
N ILE A 64 -6.21 -1.37 13.13
CA ILE A 64 -4.87 -1.79 13.53
C ILE A 64 -4.47 -3.00 12.67
N THR A 65 -3.19 -3.04 12.30
CA THR A 65 -2.60 -4.16 11.57
C THR A 65 -2.80 -5.45 12.35
N THR A 66 -3.38 -6.47 11.71
CA THR A 66 -3.59 -7.77 12.37
C THR A 66 -2.37 -8.67 12.21
N ASP A 67 -2.11 -9.57 13.17
CA ASP A 67 -1.03 -10.58 13.07
C ASP A 67 -1.09 -11.38 11.76
N GLU A 68 -2.28 -11.62 11.22
CA GLU A 68 -2.47 -12.31 9.95
C GLU A 68 -2.00 -11.45 8.77
N ASP A 69 -2.26 -10.15 8.80
CA ASP A 69 -1.71 -9.21 7.81
C ASP A 69 -0.20 -9.14 7.94
N GLU A 70 0.32 -9.04 9.16
CA GLU A 70 1.76 -8.94 9.38
C GLU A 70 2.51 -10.15 8.82
N LYS A 71 1.97 -11.36 9.01
CA LYS A 71 2.52 -12.60 8.44
C LYS A 71 2.39 -12.68 6.93
N GLU A 72 1.25 -12.29 6.37
CA GLU A 72 1.03 -12.33 4.91
C GLU A 72 2.05 -11.44 4.18
N PHE A 73 2.41 -10.30 4.78
CA PHE A 73 3.34 -9.33 4.20
C PHE A 73 4.76 -9.41 4.76
N GLY A 74 5.05 -10.38 5.64
CA GLY A 74 6.38 -10.64 6.19
C GLY A 74 6.95 -9.51 7.05
N ILE A 75 6.08 -8.76 7.73
CA ILE A 75 6.44 -7.68 8.66
C ILE A 75 6.35 -8.10 10.14
N ASP A 76 5.82 -9.29 10.43
CA ASP A 76 5.66 -9.84 11.79
C ASP A 76 6.99 -10.08 12.51
N GLY A 77 8.07 -10.32 11.77
CA GLY A 77 9.41 -10.48 12.31
C GLY A 77 10.23 -9.19 12.42
N MET A 78 9.68 -8.05 12.02
CA MET A 78 10.41 -6.78 11.98
C MET A 78 10.29 -6.03 13.30
N VAL A 79 11.35 -5.31 13.69
CA VAL A 79 11.25 -4.36 14.79
C VAL A 79 10.47 -3.12 14.35
N TYR A 80 9.84 -2.45 15.31
CA TYR A 80 8.90 -1.37 15.07
C TYR A 80 9.46 -0.24 14.18
N GLU A 81 10.72 0.16 14.41
CA GLU A 81 11.39 1.22 13.65
C GLU A 81 11.62 0.84 12.18
N ASP A 82 11.88 -0.45 11.92
CA ASP A 82 12.09 -0.97 10.56
C ASP A 82 10.77 -1.00 9.79
N VAL A 83 9.65 -1.30 10.47
CA VAL A 83 8.31 -1.29 9.89
C VAL A 83 7.95 0.13 9.43
N ILE A 84 8.17 1.14 10.27
CA ILE A 84 7.94 2.56 9.93
C ILE A 84 8.83 2.99 8.77
N SER A 85 10.10 2.61 8.81
CA SER A 85 11.06 2.95 7.75
C SER A 85 10.68 2.33 6.41
N LEU A 86 10.20 1.08 6.41
CA LEU A 86 9.72 0.39 5.22
C LEU A 86 8.48 1.05 4.64
N ALA A 87 7.46 1.32 5.47
CA ALA A 87 6.24 1.99 5.06
C ALA A 87 6.55 3.36 4.43
N THR A 88 7.38 4.17 5.10
CA THR A 88 7.79 5.50 4.63
C THR A 88 8.51 5.43 3.28
N ARG A 89 9.42 4.46 3.12
CA ARG A 89 10.18 4.26 1.87
C ARG A 89 9.26 3.84 0.72
N ILE A 90 8.32 2.93 0.96
CA ILE A 90 7.33 2.51 -0.04
C ILE A 90 6.48 3.71 -0.47
N TYR A 91 5.91 4.43 0.49
CA TYR A 91 5.07 5.59 0.23
C TYR A 91 5.78 6.64 -0.63
N ARG A 92 7.00 7.04 -0.26
CA ARG A 92 7.81 8.03 -1.00
C ARG A 92 8.14 7.56 -2.42
N LYS A 93 8.45 6.26 -2.61
CA LYS A 93 8.69 5.70 -3.95
C LYS A 93 7.44 5.76 -4.82
N CYS A 94 6.28 5.41 -4.27
CA CYS A 94 5.02 5.46 -5.00
C CYS A 94 4.61 6.90 -5.35
N GLN A 95 4.77 7.85 -4.43
CA GLN A 95 4.54 9.27 -4.72
C GLN A 95 5.45 9.79 -5.84
N LYS A 96 6.76 9.49 -5.76
CA LYS A 96 7.71 9.88 -6.80
C LYS A 96 7.32 9.32 -8.17
N TYR A 97 6.97 8.04 -8.21
CA TYR A 97 6.52 7.38 -9.43
C TYR A 97 5.28 8.05 -10.03
N LEU A 98 4.26 8.36 -9.22
CA LEU A 98 3.06 9.04 -9.70
C LEU A 98 3.33 10.48 -10.17
N ALA A 99 4.23 11.20 -9.49
CA ALA A 99 4.60 12.56 -9.89
C ALA A 99 5.32 12.59 -11.24
N GLU A 100 6.25 11.66 -11.46
CA GLU A 100 6.93 11.48 -12.74
C GLU A 100 5.94 11.07 -13.84
N TYR A 101 4.96 10.23 -13.50
CA TYR A 101 3.95 9.80 -14.45
C TYR A 101 2.97 10.92 -14.84
N SER A 102 2.57 11.76 -13.89
CA SER A 102 1.62 12.86 -14.15
C SER A 102 2.24 14.05 -14.89
N ALA A 103 3.58 14.05 -15.04
CA ALA A 103 4.32 15.07 -15.80
C ALA A 103 4.58 14.68 -17.26
N LEU A 104 4.18 13.46 -17.67
CA LEU A 104 4.23 12.92 -19.03
C LEU A 104 2.88 13.11 -19.72
#